data_AF-A0A351Y6W3-F1
#
_entry.id   AF-A0A351Y6W3-F1
#
_cell.length_a   1.000
_cell.length_b   1.000
_cell.length_c   1.000
_cell.angle_alpha   90.00
_cell.angle_beta   90.00
_cell.angle_gamma   90.00
#
_symmetry.space_group_name_H-M   'P 1'
#
loop_
_entity.id
_entity.type
_entity.pdbx_description
1 polymer ?
#
loop_
_entity_poly.entity_id
_entity_poly.type
_entity_poly.pdbx_seq_one_letter_code
_entity_poly.pdbx_strand_id
1 'polypeptide(L)' 'MGSAYNETYIGDASKLTDKEVADLGFNQSAEHTDIISTKRRTVTATLADGSEKIIYQNGQFTV' A
#
# COMPACT_ATOMS: atom_id res chain seq x y z
N MET A 1 7.90 7.43 -1.63
CA MET A 1 9.14 6.62 -1.64
C MET A 1 9.75 6.73 -0.25
N GLY A 2 10.25 5.62 0.30
CA GLY A 2 10.82 5.62 1.65
C GLY A 2 10.01 4.78 2.63
N SER A 3 10.12 5.10 3.93
CA SER A 3 9.65 4.24 5.02
C SER A 3 8.13 4.03 4.99
N ALA A 4 7.68 2.81 5.29
CA ALA A 4 6.29 2.47 5.48
C ALA A 4 5.86 2.76 6.94
N TYR A 5 4.58 3.06 7.14
CA TYR A 5 4.00 3.23 8.47
C TYR A 5 3.57 1.87 9.03
N ASN A 6 4.19 1.44 10.14
CA ASN A 6 3.91 0.14 10.78
C ASN A 6 2.44 0.02 11.22
N GLU A 7 1.78 1.14 11.48
CA GLU A 7 0.35 1.24 11.84
C GLU A 7 -0.60 0.79 10.72
N THR A 8 -0.09 0.57 9.50
CA THR A 8 -0.86 -0.07 8.42
C THR A 8 -0.98 -1.59 8.59
N TYR A 9 -0.31 -2.17 9.60
CA TYR A 9 -0.51 -3.54 10.01
C TYR A 9 -1.90 -3.72 10.66
N ILE A 10 -2.61 -4.77 10.28
CA ILE A 10 -3.96 -5.07 10.81
C ILE A 10 -3.95 -5.45 12.31
N GLY A 11 -2.82 -5.96 12.81
CA GLY A 11 -2.64 -6.30 14.22
C GLY A 11 -2.05 -5.15 15.03
N ASP A 12 -1.54 -5.47 16.20
CA ASP A 12 -0.92 -4.48 17.10
C ASP A 12 0.52 -4.17 16.66
N ALA A 13 0.69 -3.08 15.91
CA ALA A 13 1.98 -2.64 15.40
C ALA A 13 3.02 -2.35 16.49
N SER A 14 2.59 -2.02 17.72
CA SER A 14 3.51 -1.73 18.84
C SER A 14 4.26 -2.96 19.34
N LYS A 15 3.80 -4.16 18.96
CA LYS A 15 4.41 -5.43 19.33
C LYS A 15 5.37 -5.97 18.29
N LEU A 16 5.48 -5.33 17.13
CA LEU A 16 6.34 -5.78 16.05
C LEU A 16 7.80 -5.48 16.35
N THR A 17 8.66 -6.47 16.13
CA THR A 17 10.11 -6.30 16.08
C THR A 17 10.55 -5.88 14.68
N ASP A 18 11.75 -5.29 14.57
CA ASP A 18 12.34 -4.91 13.27
C ASP A 18 12.42 -6.08 12.28
N LYS A 19 12.65 -7.29 12.78
CA LYS A 19 12.67 -8.51 11.97
C LYS A 19 11.28 -8.83 11.42
N GLU A 20 10.24 -8.76 12.25
CA GLU A 20 8.87 -9.02 11.81
C GLU A 20 8.39 -7.96 10.81
N VAL A 21 8.75 -6.69 11.01
CA VAL A 21 8.50 -5.61 10.04
C VAL A 21 9.09 -5.95 8.68
N ALA A 22 10.35 -6.38 8.64
CA ALA A 22 11.01 -6.79 7.40
C ALA A 22 10.37 -8.05 6.77
N ASP A 23 10.06 -9.08 7.57
CA ASP A 23 9.43 -10.32 7.10
C ASP A 23 8.00 -10.08 6.56
N LEU A 24 7.28 -9.09 7.10
CA LEU A 24 5.98 -8.62 6.60
C LEU A 24 6.09 -7.76 5.32
N GLY A 25 7.30 -7.41 4.88
CA GLY A 25 7.56 -6.65 3.67
C GLY A 25 7.43 -5.13 3.83
N PHE A 26 7.44 -4.61 5.05
CA PHE A 26 7.41 -3.16 5.28
C PHE A 26 8.75 -2.54 4.91
N ASN A 27 8.70 -1.49 4.10
CA ASN A 27 9.92 -0.78 3.69
C ASN A 27 10.45 0.09 4.84
N GLN A 28 11.75 0.09 5.10
CA GLN A 28 12.39 0.92 6.13
C GLN A 28 13.39 1.89 5.48
N SER A 29 13.30 3.17 5.82
CA SER A 29 14.18 4.21 5.30
C SER A 29 14.25 5.40 6.26
N ALA A 30 15.34 6.17 6.18
CA ALA A 30 15.45 7.45 6.88
C ALA A 30 14.49 8.50 6.31
N GLU A 31 14.08 8.34 5.04
CA GLU A 31 13.24 9.29 4.34
C GLU A 31 11.82 8.76 4.13
N HIS A 32 10.88 9.68 4.01
CA HIS A 32 9.53 9.42 3.52
C HIS A 32 9.09 10.59 2.66
N THR A 33 8.85 10.36 1.37
CA THR A 33 8.46 11.42 0.43
C THR A 33 7.28 10.98 -0.42
N ASP A 34 6.18 11.72 -0.30
CA ASP A 34 5.01 11.55 -1.14
C ASP A 34 5.19 12.24 -2.50
N ILE A 35 4.68 11.59 -3.54
CA ILE A 35 4.70 12.10 -4.91
C ILE A 35 3.30 11.94 -5.48
N ILE A 36 2.71 13.05 -5.94
CA ILE A 36 1.33 13.07 -6.44
C ILE A 36 1.34 13.08 -7.96
N SER A 37 0.53 12.21 -8.57
CA SER A 37 0.26 12.22 -10.01
C SER A 37 -1.20 12.49 -10.30
N THR A 38 -1.49 13.52 -11.09
CA THR A 38 -2.86 13.93 -11.47
C THR A 38 -3.28 13.43 -12.85
N LYS A 39 -2.47 12.58 -13.49
CA LYS A 39 -2.79 12.01 -14.81
C LYS A 39 -3.97 11.04 -14.68
N ARG A 40 -4.82 10.99 -15.72
CA ARG A 40 -5.89 9.99 -15.82
C ARG A 40 -5.29 8.58 -15.78
N ARG A 41 -5.83 7.73 -14.91
CA ARG A 41 -5.40 6.34 -14.71
C ARG A 41 -6.59 5.42 -14.48
N THR A 42 -6.40 4.16 -14.82
CA THR A 42 -7.26 3.04 -14.39
C THR A 42 -6.49 2.28 -13.31
N VAL A 43 -7.14 1.95 -12.20
CA VAL A 43 -6.59 1.11 -11.13
C VAL A 43 -7.37 -0.21 -11.10
N THR A 44 -6.65 -1.31 -11.30
CA THR A 44 -7.17 -2.66 -11.25
C THR A 44 -6.60 -3.36 -10.02
N ALA A 45 -7.48 -3.91 -9.18
CA ALA A 45 -7.10 -4.78 -8.08
C ALA A 45 -7.01 -6.23 -8.57
N THR A 46 -5.92 -6.92 -8.24
CA THR A 46 -5.81 -8.38 -8.33
C THR A 46 -6.24 -8.97 -7.00
N LEU A 47 -7.27 -9.81 -7.02
CA LEU A 47 -7.83 -10.43 -5.82
C LEU A 47 -7.08 -11.72 -5.46
N ALA A 48 -7.33 -12.24 -4.26
CA ALA A 48 -6.64 -13.41 -3.73
C ALA A 48 -6.88 -14.68 -4.57
N ASP A 49 -8.00 -14.77 -5.28
CA ASP A 49 -8.32 -15.85 -6.22
C ASP A 49 -7.70 -15.65 -7.62
N GLY A 50 -6.96 -14.56 -7.82
CA GLY A 50 -6.35 -14.17 -9.09
C GLY A 50 -7.29 -13.41 -10.03
N SER A 51 -8.55 -13.20 -9.68
CA SER A 51 -9.47 -12.39 -10.48
C SER A 51 -9.12 -10.90 -10.43
N GLU A 52 -9.53 -10.16 -11.45
CA GLU A 52 -9.26 -8.72 -11.55
C GLU A 52 -10.55 -7.90 -11.39
N LYS A 53 -10.44 -6.76 -10.69
CA LYS A 53 -11.53 -5.80 -10.52
C LYS A 53 -11.04 -4.37 -10.72
N ILE A 54 -11.67 -3.61 -11.63
CA ILE A 54 -11.43 -2.16 -11.73
C ILE A 54 -12.03 -1.49 -10.50
N ILE A 55 -11.22 -0.73 -9.77
CA ILE A 55 -11.63 0.01 -8.56
C ILE A 55 -11.60 1.53 -8.74
N TYR A 56 -10.91 2.02 -9.77
CA TYR A 56 -10.87 3.45 -10.12
C TYR A 56 -10.66 3.63 -11.62
N GLN A 57 -11.47 4.48 -12.25
CA GLN A 57 -11.33 4.82 -13.66
C GLN A 57 -11.92 6.21 -13.93
N ASN A 58 -11.37 6.93 -14.91
CA ASN A 58 -11.89 8.24 -15.34
C ASN A 58 -12.03 9.27 -14.22
N GLY A 59 -11.13 9.22 -13.23
CA GLY A 59 -11.13 10.17 -12.12
C GLY A 59 -12.07 9.81 -10.97
N GLN A 60 -12.70 8.63 -10.99
CA GLN A 60 -13.74 8.24 -10.04
C GLN A 60 -13.57 6.80 -9.57
N PHE A 61 -14.01 6.52 -8.34
CA PHE A 61 -14.15 5.15 -7.84
C PHE A 61 -15.30 4.44 -8.58
N THR A 62 -15.15 3.13 -8.77
CA THR A 62 -16.09 2.31 -9.56
C THR A 62 -16.83 1.26 -8.72
N VAL A 63 -16.73 1.37 -7.39
CA VAL A 63 -17.31 0.45 -6.40
C VAL A 63 -18.28 1.17 -5.48
#